data_AF-A0A1V9YRA5-F1
#
_entry.id   AF-A0A1V9YRA5-F1
#
_cell.length_a   1.000
_cell.length_b   1.000
_cell.length_c   1.000
_cell.angle_alpha   90.00
_cell.angle_beta   90.00
_cell.angle_gamma   90.00
#
_symmetry.space_group_name_H-M   'P 1'
#
loop_
_entity.id
_entity.type
_entity.pdbx_description
1 polymer ?
#
loop_
_entity_poly.entity_id
_entity_poly.type
_entity_poly.pdbx_seq_one_letter_code
_entity_poly.pdbx_strand_id
1 'polypeptide(L)'
;LQAVITAHANLENQIITIKITSALQHLLFQKALVLDAKCRREKTAGEISNMFSTDIQWIIQFSMFTNQIWLIPLQLGIVLAMLYSVIGWAAFVGASVIVITLVSNNILANAQRRAYKLLMEQKDDRMKAVNEVFGAMQIIKLNGWEEKFGEKIDTLRKAEVSTLARLVSLTSMQVGFLYSAPVLVTVASFAIYSMIMQQSLTAAKVFTALSLFTLLRGPMMYLPQIVANLMQAIVALKRIMEFLNMEEKDPNTVMTPDNMTTEQLNAYADKNIDVQITDGSFAWDTNLKPLFDHINLTVKRGEFIVIHGSVGEGKSSL
;
A
#
# COMPACT_ATOMS: atom_id res chain seq x y z
N LEU A 1 -14.91 -28.49 12.98
CA LEU A 1 -15.65 -27.25 13.33
C LEU A 1 -14.79 -26.00 13.15
N GLN A 2 -13.65 -25.85 13.84
CA GLN A 2 -12.77 -24.68 13.71
C GLN A 2 -12.40 -24.34 12.25
N ALA A 3 -11.93 -25.32 11.47
CA ALA A 3 -11.57 -25.10 10.07
C ALA A 3 -12.74 -24.56 9.21
N VAL A 4 -13.98 -25.02 9.47
CA VAL A 4 -15.18 -24.57 8.75
C VAL A 4 -15.53 -23.13 9.12
N ILE A 5 -15.49 -22.80 10.42
CA ILE A 5 -15.74 -21.45 10.91
C ILE A 5 -14.70 -20.47 10.36
N THR A 6 -13.41 -20.85 10.39
CA THR A 6 -12.32 -20.03 9.83
C THR A 6 -12.51 -19.80 8.34
N ALA A 7 -12.87 -20.85 7.57
CA ALA A 7 -13.12 -20.71 6.14
C ALA A 7 -14.31 -19.79 5.85
N HIS A 8 -15.41 -19.93 6.59
CA HIS A 8 -16.58 -19.08 6.44
C HIS A 8 -16.29 -17.62 6.81
N ALA A 9 -15.62 -17.37 7.94
CA ALA A 9 -15.22 -16.02 8.36
C ALA A 9 -14.28 -15.35 7.35
N ASN A 10 -13.35 -16.11 6.77
CA ASN A 10 -12.46 -15.61 5.72
C ASN A 10 -13.23 -15.22 4.45
N LEU A 11 -14.20 -16.04 4.04
CA LEU A 11 -15.05 -15.75 2.88
C LEU A 11 -15.86 -14.45 3.10
N GLU A 12 -16.51 -14.31 4.25
CA GLU A 12 -17.28 -13.09 4.57
C GLU A 12 -16.36 -11.84 4.59
N ASN A 13 -15.17 -11.94 5.19
CA ASN A 13 -14.19 -10.85 5.16
C ASN A 13 -13.76 -10.48 3.73
N GLN A 14 -13.58 -11.47 2.85
CA GLN A 14 -13.25 -11.21 1.45
C GLN A 14 -14.40 -10.53 0.71
N ILE A 15 -15.64 -10.97 0.92
CA ILE A 15 -16.83 -10.35 0.31
C ILE A 15 -16.97 -8.89 0.74
N ILE A 16 -16.84 -8.61 2.04
CA ILE A 16 -16.87 -7.24 2.58
C ILE A 16 -15.75 -6.40 1.95
N THR A 17 -14.54 -6.95 1.87
CA THR A 17 -13.38 -6.25 1.29
C THR A 17 -13.61 -5.89 -0.17
N ILE A 18 -14.15 -6.81 -0.98
CA ILE A 18 -14.45 -6.55 -2.40
C ILE A 18 -15.52 -5.46 -2.53
N LYS A 19 -16.56 -5.50 -1.72
CA LYS A 19 -17.62 -4.48 -1.72
C LYS A 19 -17.08 -3.09 -1.37
N ILE A 20 -16.28 -2.99 -0.30
CA ILE A 20 -15.63 -1.73 0.11
C ILE A 20 -14.72 -1.21 -1.00
N THR A 21 -13.93 -2.09 -1.62
CA THR A 21 -13.01 -1.72 -2.70
C THR A 21 -13.75 -1.17 -3.90
N SER A 22 -14.80 -1.86 -4.35
CA SER A 22 -15.60 -1.44 -5.50
C SER A 22 -16.28 -0.10 -5.24
N ALA A 23 -16.86 0.09 -4.05
CA ALA A 23 -17.47 1.36 -3.66
C ALA A 23 -16.44 2.49 -3.63
N LEU A 24 -15.26 2.26 -3.06
CA LEU A 24 -14.22 3.29 -2.93
C LEU A 24 -13.60 3.64 -4.30
N GLN A 25 -13.36 2.66 -5.17
CA GLN A 25 -12.95 2.90 -6.55
C GLN A 25 -14.00 3.71 -7.32
N HIS A 26 -15.28 3.38 -7.14
CA HIS A 26 -16.37 4.09 -7.78
C HIS A 26 -16.46 5.55 -7.29
N LEU A 27 -16.38 5.79 -5.99
CA LEU A 27 -16.39 7.14 -5.41
C LEU A 27 -15.21 7.99 -5.88
N LEU A 28 -14.00 7.40 -5.89
CA LEU A 28 -12.82 8.09 -6.39
C LEU A 28 -12.95 8.42 -7.88
N PHE A 29 -13.53 7.51 -8.67
CA PHE A 29 -13.73 7.72 -10.09
C PHE A 29 -14.75 8.84 -10.34
N GLN A 30 -15.89 8.80 -9.66
CA GLN A 30 -16.88 9.88 -9.73
C GLN A 30 -16.29 11.23 -9.33
N LYS A 31 -15.56 11.28 -8.21
CA LYS A 31 -14.90 12.51 -7.74
C LYS A 31 -13.90 13.04 -8.78
N ALA A 32 -13.12 12.17 -9.41
CA ALA A 32 -12.15 12.57 -10.43
C ALA A 32 -12.81 13.21 -11.67
N LEU A 33 -14.05 12.82 -12.01
CA LEU A 33 -14.80 13.39 -13.13
C LEU A 33 -15.34 14.79 -12.85
N VAL A 34 -15.74 15.06 -11.61
CA VAL A 34 -16.39 16.32 -11.20
C VAL A 34 -15.43 17.31 -10.55
N LEU A 35 -14.14 16.98 -10.41
CA LEU A 35 -13.15 17.85 -9.76
C LEU A 35 -13.03 19.21 -10.46
N ASP A 36 -12.91 20.30 -9.70
CA ASP A 36 -12.71 21.63 -10.28
C ASP A 36 -11.37 21.75 -11.03
N ALA A 37 -11.28 22.67 -11.99
CA ALA A 37 -10.09 22.91 -12.80
C ALA A 37 -8.87 23.33 -11.96
N LYS A 38 -9.07 24.06 -10.86
CA LYS A 38 -8.01 24.43 -9.92
C LYS A 38 -7.45 23.21 -9.20
N CYS A 39 -8.32 22.40 -8.60
CA CYS A 39 -7.93 21.18 -7.90
C CYS A 39 -7.26 20.15 -8.84
N ARG A 40 -7.67 20.09 -10.13
CA ARG A 40 -6.99 19.27 -11.15
C ARG A 40 -5.55 19.71 -11.45
N ARG A 41 -5.20 20.98 -11.23
CA ARG A 41 -3.81 21.45 -11.38
C ARG A 41 -2.97 21.09 -10.15
N GLU A 42 -3.57 21.13 -8.96
CA GLU A 42 -2.90 20.75 -7.72
C GLU A 42 -2.67 19.24 -7.62
N LYS A 43 -3.61 18.42 -8.11
CA LYS A 43 -3.50 16.96 -8.13
C LYS A 43 -3.14 16.44 -9.51
N THR A 44 -1.92 15.91 -9.61
CA THR A 44 -1.45 15.29 -10.85
C THR A 44 -2.22 14.00 -11.16
N ALA A 45 -2.36 13.67 -12.44
CA ALA A 45 -2.90 12.37 -12.85
C ALA A 45 -2.11 11.19 -12.24
N GLY A 46 -0.82 11.39 -11.96
CA GLY A 46 0.02 10.42 -11.25
C GLY A 46 -0.41 10.19 -9.80
N GLU A 47 -0.75 11.24 -9.05
CA GLU A 47 -1.28 11.10 -7.68
C GLU A 47 -2.62 10.37 -7.65
N ILE A 48 -3.53 10.69 -8.57
CA ILE A 48 -4.82 9.99 -8.68
C ILE A 48 -4.59 8.51 -9.02
N SER A 49 -3.71 8.22 -9.97
CA SER A 49 -3.33 6.85 -10.33
C SER A 49 -2.70 6.09 -9.15
N ASN A 50 -1.85 6.74 -8.36
CA ASN A 50 -1.27 6.18 -7.14
C ASN A 50 -2.34 5.87 -6.09
N MET A 51 -3.37 6.71 -5.96
CA MET A 51 -4.48 6.40 -5.06
C MET A 51 -5.19 5.11 -5.49
N PHE A 52 -5.53 4.97 -6.78
CA PHE A 52 -6.18 3.77 -7.31
C PHE A 52 -5.33 2.49 -7.21
N SER A 53 -4.02 2.60 -7.43
CA SER A 53 -3.13 1.44 -7.51
C SER A 53 -2.51 1.05 -6.17
N THR A 54 -2.16 2.02 -5.32
CA THR A 54 -1.40 1.79 -4.08
C THR A 54 -2.24 2.01 -2.83
N ASP A 55 -2.96 3.13 -2.73
CA ASP A 55 -3.69 3.48 -1.50
C ASP A 55 -4.88 2.55 -1.27
N ILE A 56 -5.60 2.20 -2.34
CA ILE A 56 -6.67 1.20 -2.28
C ILE A 56 -6.12 -0.16 -1.83
N GLN A 57 -4.93 -0.56 -2.27
CA GLN A 57 -4.35 -1.84 -1.87
C GLN A 57 -4.05 -1.89 -0.36
N TRP A 58 -3.62 -0.77 0.24
CA TRP A 58 -3.44 -0.70 1.69
C TRP A 58 -4.77 -0.84 2.44
N ILE A 59 -5.85 -0.24 1.93
CA ILE A 59 -7.20 -0.38 2.51
C ILE A 59 -7.71 -1.83 2.37
N ILE A 60 -7.50 -2.46 1.21
CA ILE A 60 -7.85 -3.88 0.98
C ILE A 60 -7.15 -4.77 1.99
N GLN A 61 -5.83 -4.64 2.10
CA GLN A 61 -5.04 -5.47 3.02
C GLN A 61 -5.49 -5.25 4.46
N PHE A 62 -5.73 -3.99 4.85
CA PHE A 62 -6.26 -3.71 6.17
C PHE A 62 -7.65 -4.34 6.40
N SER A 63 -8.57 -4.22 5.45
CA SER A 63 -9.91 -4.82 5.53
C SER A 63 -9.85 -6.34 5.74
N MET A 64 -8.97 -7.04 5.03
CA MET A 64 -8.76 -8.48 5.21
C MET A 64 -8.29 -8.87 6.62
N PHE A 65 -7.50 -8.00 7.28
CA PHE A 65 -6.93 -8.26 8.60
C PHE A 65 -7.57 -7.47 9.74
N THR A 66 -8.64 -6.70 9.48
CA THR A 66 -9.26 -5.80 10.48
C THR A 66 -9.67 -6.57 11.73
N ASN A 67 -10.26 -7.75 11.55
CA ASN A 67 -10.69 -8.59 12.67
C ASN A 67 -9.52 -9.14 13.51
N GLN A 68 -8.31 -9.23 12.94
CA GLN A 68 -7.14 -9.71 13.68
C GLN A 68 -6.68 -8.71 14.75
N ILE A 69 -7.00 -7.41 14.61
CA ILE A 69 -6.57 -6.37 15.55
C ILE A 69 -7.14 -6.60 16.95
N TRP A 70 -8.40 -7.06 17.05
CA TRP A 70 -9.03 -7.33 18.34
C TRP A 70 -8.94 -8.82 18.73
N LEU A 71 -8.94 -9.73 17.74
CA LEU A 71 -8.80 -11.17 17.98
C LEU A 71 -7.43 -11.55 18.54
N ILE A 72 -6.33 -10.94 18.05
CA ILE A 72 -4.97 -11.28 18.51
C ILE A 72 -4.76 -10.96 19.99
N PRO A 73 -5.06 -9.73 20.49
CA PRO A 73 -4.95 -9.43 21.91
C PRO A 73 -5.81 -10.34 22.79
N LEU A 74 -7.04 -10.64 22.35
CA LEU A 74 -7.94 -11.55 23.04
C LEU A 74 -7.35 -12.97 23.11
N GLN A 75 -6.85 -13.49 21.98
CA GLN A 75 -6.21 -14.80 21.90
C GLN A 75 -4.97 -14.86 22.79
N LEU A 76 -4.11 -13.83 22.78
CA LEU A 76 -2.93 -13.76 23.65
C LEU A 76 -3.33 -13.79 25.12
N GLY A 77 -4.35 -13.02 25.52
CA GLY A 77 -4.84 -13.00 26.90
C GLY A 77 -5.38 -14.36 27.34
N ILE A 78 -6.24 -14.99 26.53
CA ILE A 78 -6.83 -16.30 26.85
C ILE A 78 -5.74 -17.38 26.93
N VAL A 79 -4.85 -17.46 25.93
CA VAL A 79 -3.81 -18.49 25.90
C VAL A 79 -2.80 -18.30 27.04
N LEU A 80 -2.44 -17.06 27.39
CA LEU A 80 -1.59 -16.79 28.55
C LEU A 80 -2.29 -17.18 29.87
N ALA A 81 -3.59 -16.92 30.01
CA ALA A 81 -4.35 -17.33 31.20
C ALA A 81 -4.40 -18.87 31.32
N MET A 82 -4.62 -19.58 30.21
CA MET A 82 -4.56 -21.05 30.19
C MET A 82 -3.15 -21.57 30.45
N LEU A 83 -2.12 -20.89 29.97
CA LEU A 83 -0.73 -21.27 30.23
C LEU A 83 -0.39 -21.09 31.72
N TYR A 84 -0.86 -20.00 32.32
CA TYR A 84 -0.71 -19.73 33.75
C TYR A 84 -1.42 -20.77 34.62
N SER A 85 -2.60 -21.27 34.22
CA SER A 85 -3.28 -22.32 34.99
C SER A 85 -2.53 -23.67 34.95
N VAL A 86 -1.74 -23.94 33.90
CA VAL A 86 -0.99 -25.20 33.74
C VAL A 86 0.38 -25.14 34.41
N ILE A 87 1.14 -24.06 34.19
CA ILE A 87 2.54 -23.93 34.64
C ILE A 87 2.81 -22.70 35.53
N GLY A 88 1.79 -21.99 35.99
CA GLY A 88 1.94 -20.85 36.90
C GLY A 88 2.85 -19.75 36.35
N TRP A 89 3.69 -19.17 37.20
CA TRP A 89 4.60 -18.08 36.84
C TRP A 89 5.61 -18.41 35.74
N ALA A 90 5.94 -19.70 35.53
CA ALA A 90 6.80 -20.13 34.42
C ALA A 90 6.21 -19.78 33.04
N ALA A 91 4.90 -19.58 32.93
CA ALA A 91 4.22 -19.10 31.73
C ALA A 91 4.80 -17.78 31.21
N PHE A 92 5.05 -16.82 32.11
CA PHE A 92 5.57 -15.50 31.75
C PHE A 92 7.04 -15.54 31.32
N VAL A 93 7.82 -16.48 31.85
CA VAL A 93 9.20 -16.71 31.39
C VAL A 93 9.19 -17.19 29.95
N GLY A 94 8.38 -18.21 29.65
CA GLY A 94 8.23 -18.70 28.28
C GLY A 94 7.75 -17.63 27.31
N ALA A 95 6.73 -16.86 27.71
CA ALA A 95 6.24 -15.73 26.92
C ALA A 95 7.35 -14.68 26.66
N SER A 96 8.18 -14.39 27.66
CA SER A 96 9.32 -13.46 27.52
C SER A 96 10.37 -13.99 26.54
N VAL A 97 10.68 -15.29 26.57
CA VAL A 97 11.59 -15.91 25.61
C VAL A 97 11.02 -15.86 24.19
N ILE A 98 9.70 -16.03 24.01
CA ILE A 98 9.05 -15.84 22.71
C ILE A 98 9.25 -14.41 22.21
N VAL A 99 8.99 -13.40 23.06
CA VAL A 99 9.18 -11.99 22.69
C VAL A 99 10.64 -11.71 22.30
N ILE A 100 11.62 -12.17 23.08
CA ILE A 100 13.05 -12.02 22.77
C ILE A 100 13.41 -12.66 21.43
N THR A 101 12.88 -13.87 21.16
CA THR A 101 13.10 -14.57 19.89
C THR A 101 12.54 -13.76 18.72
N LEU A 102 11.34 -13.18 18.86
CA LEU A 102 10.70 -12.39 17.81
C LEU A 102 11.45 -11.09 17.54
N VAL A 103 11.92 -10.39 18.59
CA VAL A 103 12.77 -9.20 18.45
C VAL A 103 14.07 -9.57 17.72
N SER A 104 14.72 -10.66 18.12
CA SER A 104 15.93 -11.15 17.45
C SER A 104 15.68 -11.48 15.98
N ASN A 105 14.53 -12.12 15.67
CA ASN A 105 14.13 -12.40 14.29
C ASN A 105 13.94 -11.11 13.47
N ASN A 106 13.36 -10.07 14.06
CA ASN A 106 13.18 -8.77 13.39
C ASN A 106 14.51 -8.08 13.08
N ILE A 107 15.48 -8.13 13.99
CA ILE A 107 16.83 -7.59 13.78
C ILE A 107 17.51 -8.31 12.60
N LEU A 108 17.45 -9.65 12.57
CA LEU A 108 17.98 -10.44 11.45
C LEU A 108 17.26 -10.12 10.13
N ALA A 109 15.93 -9.98 10.16
CA ALA A 109 15.14 -9.63 8.98
C ALA A 109 15.53 -8.26 8.41
N ASN A 110 15.79 -7.27 9.27
CA ASN A 110 16.27 -5.95 8.84
C ASN A 110 17.68 -6.02 8.24
N ALA A 111 18.57 -6.84 8.81
CA ALA A 111 19.90 -7.08 8.25
C ALA A 111 19.83 -7.78 6.88
N GLN A 112 18.93 -8.76 6.70
CA GLN A 112 18.66 -9.40 5.41
C GLN A 112 18.16 -8.41 4.38
N ARG A 113 17.19 -7.54 4.73
CA ARG A 113 16.69 -6.49 3.82
C ARG A 113 17.81 -5.58 3.32
N ARG A 114 18.72 -5.17 4.21
CA ARG A 114 19.89 -4.35 3.83
C ARG A 114 20.84 -5.10 2.90
N ALA A 115 21.17 -6.35 3.22
CA ALA A 115 22.04 -7.19 2.38
C ALA A 115 21.40 -7.47 1.00
N TYR A 116 20.09 -7.70 0.95
CA TYR A 116 19.34 -7.90 -0.28
C TYR A 116 19.35 -6.64 -1.16
N LYS A 117 19.16 -5.46 -0.56
CA LYS A 117 19.25 -4.18 -1.30
C LYS A 117 20.63 -4.01 -1.94
N LEU A 118 21.69 -4.19 -1.17
CA LEU A 118 23.07 -4.11 -1.68
C LEU A 118 23.34 -5.14 -2.79
N LEU A 119 22.80 -6.36 -2.65
CA LEU A 119 22.90 -7.40 -3.69
C LEU A 119 22.23 -6.96 -4.99
N MET A 120 21.05 -6.32 -4.93
CA MET A 120 20.37 -5.81 -6.13
C MET A 120 21.18 -4.69 -6.80
N GLU A 121 21.73 -3.75 -6.03
CA GLU A 121 22.59 -2.68 -6.56
C GLU A 121 23.83 -3.27 -7.29
N GLN A 122 24.53 -4.22 -6.67
CA GLN A 122 25.69 -4.89 -7.27
C GLN A 122 25.32 -5.70 -8.52
N LYS A 123 24.13 -6.32 -8.51
CA LYS A 123 23.60 -7.05 -9.66
C LYS A 123 23.31 -6.11 -10.83
N ASP A 124 22.75 -4.93 -10.56
CA ASP A 124 22.47 -3.91 -11.58
C ASP A 124 23.76 -3.38 -12.19
N ASP A 125 24.78 -3.09 -11.38
CA ASP A 125 26.11 -2.68 -11.84
C ASP A 125 26.75 -3.73 -12.76
N ARG A 126 26.68 -5.01 -12.37
CA ARG A 126 27.17 -6.11 -13.21
C ARG A 126 26.41 -6.20 -14.53
N MET A 127 25.07 -6.14 -14.48
CA MET A 127 24.24 -6.20 -15.69
C MET A 127 24.51 -5.03 -16.62
N LYS A 128 24.74 -3.83 -16.08
CA LYS A 128 25.15 -2.66 -16.86
C LYS A 128 26.49 -2.90 -17.56
N ALA A 129 27.51 -3.39 -16.85
CA ALA A 129 28.81 -3.70 -17.45
C ALA A 129 28.70 -4.77 -18.54
N VAL A 130 27.87 -5.80 -18.34
CA VAL A 130 27.58 -6.82 -19.37
C VAL A 130 26.95 -6.16 -20.60
N ASN A 131 25.93 -5.32 -20.44
CA ASN A 131 25.28 -4.63 -21.56
C ASN A 131 26.24 -3.70 -22.31
N GLU A 132 27.14 -2.99 -21.62
CA GLU A 132 28.19 -2.17 -22.24
C GLU A 132 29.12 -3.02 -23.13
N VAL A 133 29.54 -4.20 -22.65
CA VAL A 133 30.40 -5.12 -23.41
C VAL A 133 29.69 -5.65 -24.65
N PHE A 134 28.45 -6.11 -24.53
CA PHE A 134 27.69 -6.60 -25.68
C PHE A 134 27.37 -5.49 -26.70
N GLY A 135 27.09 -4.27 -26.22
CA GLY A 135 26.86 -3.11 -27.09
C GLY A 135 28.10 -2.69 -27.88
N ALA A 136 29.30 -2.88 -27.33
CA ALA A 136 30.57 -2.51 -27.96
C ALA A 136 31.43 -3.71 -28.44
N MET A 137 30.80 -4.88 -28.64
CA MET A 137 31.51 -6.16 -28.84
C MET A 137 32.52 -6.12 -30.01
N GLN A 138 32.17 -5.49 -31.13
CA GLN A 138 33.05 -5.38 -32.30
C GLN A 138 34.33 -4.60 -31.98
N ILE A 139 34.21 -3.47 -31.27
CA ILE A 139 35.35 -2.62 -30.88
C ILE A 139 36.26 -3.36 -29.89
N ILE A 140 35.65 -4.07 -28.93
CA ILE A 140 36.38 -4.85 -27.92
C ILE A 140 37.20 -5.97 -28.58
N LYS A 141 36.61 -6.68 -29.55
CA LYS A 141 37.30 -7.72 -30.34
C LYS A 141 38.44 -7.17 -31.19
N LEU A 142 38.18 -6.08 -31.92
CA LEU A 142 39.18 -5.43 -32.78
C LEU A 142 40.43 -4.96 -32.01
N ASN A 143 40.26 -4.56 -30.75
CA ASN A 143 41.35 -4.08 -29.90
C ASN A 143 41.94 -5.16 -28.96
N GLY A 144 41.41 -6.38 -28.96
CA GLY A 144 41.85 -7.45 -28.06
C GLY A 144 41.63 -7.15 -26.57
N TRP A 145 40.58 -6.41 -26.20
CA TRP A 145 40.30 -6.00 -24.81
C TRP A 145 39.44 -6.98 -24.02
N GLU A 146 39.21 -8.18 -24.54
CA GLU A 146 38.29 -9.19 -23.97
C GLU A 146 38.65 -9.54 -22.53
N GLU A 147 39.94 -9.79 -22.24
CA GLU A 147 40.40 -10.13 -20.88
C GLU A 147 40.16 -9.00 -19.88
N LYS A 148 40.46 -7.75 -20.25
CA LYS A 148 40.27 -6.59 -19.35
C LYS A 148 38.80 -6.38 -18.98
N PHE A 149 37.89 -6.53 -19.94
CA PHE A 149 36.46 -6.44 -19.65
C PHE A 149 35.95 -7.68 -18.89
N GLY A 150 36.54 -8.85 -19.13
CA GLY A 150 36.30 -10.07 -18.36
C GLY A 150 36.66 -9.89 -16.88
N GLU A 151 37.85 -9.36 -16.58
CA GLU A 151 38.31 -9.07 -15.21
C GLU A 151 37.43 -8.04 -14.50
N LYS A 152 36.97 -7.00 -15.23
CA LYS A 152 36.02 -6.01 -14.70
C LYS A 152 34.71 -6.69 -14.27
N ILE A 153 34.14 -7.55 -15.12
CA ILE A 153 32.90 -8.29 -14.81
C ILE A 153 33.13 -9.28 -13.66
N ASP A 154 34.27 -9.98 -13.62
CA ASP A 154 34.60 -10.92 -12.55
C ASP A 154 34.77 -10.22 -11.19
N THR A 155 35.35 -9.02 -11.17
CA THR A 155 35.46 -8.20 -9.95
C THR A 155 34.08 -7.82 -9.41
N LEU A 156 33.15 -7.39 -10.28
CA LEU A 156 31.76 -7.12 -9.91
C LEU A 156 31.06 -8.39 -9.42
N ARG A 157 31.31 -9.53 -10.08
CA ARG A 157 30.75 -10.83 -9.69
C ARG A 157 31.23 -11.28 -8.32
N LYS A 158 32.51 -11.11 -7.99
CA LYS A 158 33.06 -11.43 -6.66
C LYS A 158 32.41 -10.60 -5.56
N ALA A 159 32.18 -9.30 -5.79
CA ALA A 159 31.45 -8.44 -4.87
C ALA A 159 30.00 -8.93 -4.68
N GLU A 160 29.29 -9.22 -5.77
CA GLU A 160 27.92 -9.77 -5.76
C GLU A 160 27.84 -11.08 -4.97
N VAL A 161 28.76 -12.02 -5.23
CA VAL A 161 28.81 -13.33 -4.57
C VAL A 161 29.12 -13.20 -3.08
N SER A 162 29.99 -12.28 -2.68
CA SER A 162 30.28 -12.01 -1.26
C SER A 162 29.04 -11.52 -0.52
N THR A 163 28.29 -10.58 -1.10
CA THR A 163 27.03 -10.09 -0.52
C THR A 163 25.96 -11.18 -0.51
N LEU A 164 25.89 -12.01 -1.56
CA LEU A 164 25.00 -13.16 -1.61
C LEU A 164 25.32 -14.16 -0.50
N ALA A 165 26.60 -14.49 -0.28
CA ALA A 165 27.02 -15.38 0.79
C ALA A 165 26.63 -14.82 2.17
N ARG A 166 26.77 -13.51 2.39
CA ARG A 166 26.30 -12.83 3.60
C ARG A 166 24.78 -12.94 3.75
N LEU A 167 24.00 -12.72 2.69
CA LEU A 167 22.54 -12.84 2.71
C LEU A 167 22.09 -14.27 3.04
N VAL A 168 22.70 -15.27 2.40
CA VAL A 168 22.41 -16.69 2.67
C VAL A 168 22.78 -17.04 4.11
N SER A 169 23.94 -16.59 4.61
CA SER A 169 24.35 -16.81 6.01
C SER A 169 23.35 -16.22 7.01
N LEU A 170 22.91 -14.97 6.81
CA LEU A 170 21.88 -14.34 7.64
C LEU A 170 20.56 -15.11 7.60
N THR A 171 20.21 -15.67 6.44
CA THR A 171 18.99 -16.47 6.26
C THR A 171 19.07 -17.81 6.97
N SER A 172 20.21 -18.50 6.87
CA SER A 172 20.48 -19.72 7.63
C SER A 172 20.43 -19.48 9.14
N MET A 173 20.98 -18.37 9.63
CA MET A 173 20.87 -17.99 11.04
C MET A 173 19.41 -17.76 11.45
N GLN A 174 18.64 -17.02 10.65
CA GLN A 174 17.24 -16.74 10.94
C GLN A 174 16.41 -18.03 11.01
N VAL A 175 16.60 -18.93 10.06
CA VAL A 175 15.95 -20.25 10.01
C VAL A 175 16.36 -21.07 11.24
N GLY A 176 17.66 -21.12 11.57
CA GLY A 176 18.16 -21.79 12.76
C GLY A 176 17.51 -21.30 14.06
N PHE A 177 17.43 -19.98 14.25
CA PHE A 177 16.72 -19.37 15.38
C PHE A 177 15.22 -19.71 15.39
N LEU A 178 14.58 -19.73 14.22
CA LEU A 178 13.16 -20.05 14.11
C LEU A 178 12.87 -21.50 14.53
N TYR A 179 13.73 -22.45 14.16
CA TYR A 179 13.56 -23.86 14.53
C TYR A 179 13.99 -24.16 15.97
N SER A 180 14.96 -23.42 16.53
CA SER A 180 15.38 -23.59 17.93
C SER A 180 14.46 -22.90 18.94
N ALA A 181 13.71 -21.89 18.51
CA ALA A 181 12.84 -21.10 19.40
C ALA A 181 11.88 -21.93 20.27
N PRO A 182 11.11 -22.91 19.76
CA PRO A 182 10.21 -23.70 20.61
C PRO A 182 10.96 -24.50 21.68
N VAL A 183 12.17 -24.96 21.36
CA VAL A 183 13.04 -25.68 22.30
C VAL A 183 13.52 -24.73 23.39
N LEU A 184 13.98 -23.53 23.03
CA LEU A 184 14.42 -22.53 24.01
C LEU A 184 13.30 -22.12 24.97
N VAL A 185 12.10 -21.89 24.44
CA VAL A 185 10.92 -21.52 25.24
C VAL A 185 10.55 -22.62 26.23
N THR A 186 10.57 -23.89 25.79
CA THR A 186 10.17 -25.01 26.63
C THR A 186 11.23 -25.33 27.68
N VAL A 187 12.51 -25.35 27.31
CA VAL A 187 13.62 -25.55 28.24
C VAL A 187 13.63 -24.47 29.31
N ALA A 188 13.52 -23.19 28.94
CA ALA A 188 13.50 -22.09 29.90
C ALA A 188 12.29 -22.19 30.84
N SER A 189 11.08 -22.40 30.31
CA SER A 189 9.86 -22.46 31.13
C SER A 189 9.86 -23.65 32.09
N PHE A 190 10.21 -24.84 31.59
CA PHE A 190 10.21 -26.05 32.40
C PHE A 190 11.38 -26.11 33.40
N ALA A 191 12.53 -25.51 33.07
CA ALA A 191 13.63 -25.34 34.03
C ALA A 191 13.18 -24.49 35.22
N ILE A 192 12.51 -23.36 34.98
CA ILE A 192 11.98 -22.52 36.07
C ILE A 192 10.90 -23.26 36.86
N TYR A 193 9.98 -23.95 36.18
CA TYR A 193 8.91 -24.69 36.84
C TYR A 193 9.42 -25.84 37.72
N SER A 194 10.42 -26.58 37.27
CA SER A 194 10.98 -27.72 38.00
C SER A 194 11.99 -27.27 39.06
N MET A 195 12.99 -26.45 38.69
CA MET A 195 14.11 -26.11 39.56
C MET A 195 13.78 -25.00 40.56
N ILE A 196 13.04 -23.97 40.14
CA ILE A 196 12.75 -22.81 41.00
C ILE A 196 11.42 -23.01 41.73
N MET A 197 10.37 -23.40 41.01
CA MET A 197 9.04 -23.58 41.63
C MET A 197 8.91 -24.93 42.35
N GLN A 198 9.87 -25.84 42.19
CA GLN A 198 9.89 -27.17 42.85
C GLN A 198 8.62 -27.98 42.60
N GLN A 199 8.02 -27.81 41.41
CA GLN A 199 6.79 -28.49 41.01
C GLN A 199 7.09 -29.69 40.10
N SER A 200 6.26 -30.73 40.19
CA SER A 200 6.42 -31.92 39.33
C SER A 200 5.95 -31.65 37.90
N LEU A 201 6.86 -31.89 36.94
CA LEU A 201 6.57 -31.89 35.51
C LEU A 201 5.87 -33.21 35.14
N THR A 202 4.55 -33.19 35.00
CA THR A 202 3.82 -34.35 34.44
C THR A 202 3.79 -34.25 32.91
N ALA A 203 3.75 -35.40 32.23
CA ALA A 203 3.65 -35.44 30.77
C ALA A 203 2.46 -34.63 30.25
N ALA A 204 1.31 -34.70 30.93
CA ALA A 204 0.13 -33.90 30.60
C ALA A 204 0.43 -32.39 30.59
N LYS A 205 1.05 -31.85 31.65
CA LYS A 205 1.43 -30.43 31.71
C LYS A 205 2.39 -30.03 30.60
N VAL A 206 3.37 -30.88 30.29
CA VAL A 206 4.36 -30.65 29.24
C VAL A 206 3.70 -30.52 27.87
N PHE A 207 2.90 -31.50 27.47
CA PHE A 207 2.24 -31.49 26.17
C PHE A 207 1.19 -30.37 26.04
N THR A 208 0.45 -30.08 27.11
CA THR A 208 -0.48 -28.96 27.13
C THR A 208 0.24 -27.62 26.99
N ALA A 209 1.33 -27.39 27.76
CA ALA A 209 2.09 -26.15 27.67
C ALA A 209 2.77 -25.97 26.30
N LEU A 210 3.35 -27.03 25.73
CA LEU A 210 3.91 -27.03 24.36
C LEU A 210 2.88 -26.57 23.31
N SER A 211 1.66 -27.10 23.42
CA SER A 211 0.57 -26.75 22.51
C SER A 211 0.17 -25.28 22.67
N LEU A 212 0.03 -24.80 23.91
CA LEU A 212 -0.31 -23.40 24.21
C LEU A 212 0.78 -22.43 23.76
N PHE A 213 2.07 -22.74 23.96
CA PHE A 213 3.18 -21.94 23.43
C PHE A 213 3.15 -21.84 21.90
N THR A 214 2.80 -22.93 21.22
CA THR A 214 2.66 -22.94 19.76
C THR A 214 1.51 -22.02 19.30
N LEU A 215 0.41 -21.97 20.06
CA LEU A 215 -0.71 -21.06 19.80
C LEU A 215 -0.39 -19.58 20.04
N LEU A 216 0.56 -19.25 20.92
CA LEU A 216 1.03 -17.87 21.12
C LEU A 216 1.92 -17.37 19.96
N ARG A 217 2.66 -18.28 19.33
CA ARG A 217 3.69 -17.93 18.33
C ARG A 217 3.12 -17.21 17.12
N GLY A 218 2.04 -17.74 16.54
CA GLY A 218 1.41 -17.17 15.35
C GLY A 218 0.96 -15.71 15.56
N PRO A 219 0.08 -15.44 16.54
CA PRO A 219 -0.38 -14.08 16.84
C PRO A 219 0.77 -13.10 17.10
N MET A 220 1.78 -13.48 17.88
CA MET A 220 2.91 -12.59 18.16
C MET A 220 3.79 -12.30 16.93
N MET A 221 3.87 -13.24 15.98
CA MET A 221 4.61 -13.05 14.72
C MET A 221 3.88 -12.11 13.75
N TYR A 222 2.55 -12.19 13.67
CA TYR A 222 1.75 -11.35 12.75
C TYR A 222 1.43 -9.97 13.31
N LEU A 223 1.42 -9.80 14.63
CA LEU A 223 1.03 -8.55 15.27
C LEU A 223 1.79 -7.32 14.73
N PRO A 224 3.13 -7.32 14.57
CA PRO A 224 3.85 -6.17 14.03
C PRO A 224 3.44 -5.83 12.59
N GLN A 225 3.19 -6.85 11.76
CA GLN A 225 2.77 -6.66 10.37
C GLN A 225 1.37 -6.05 10.29
N ILE A 226 0.45 -6.50 11.15
CA ILE A 226 -0.92 -5.97 11.20
C ILE A 226 -0.90 -4.51 11.65
N VAL A 227 -0.09 -4.16 12.65
CA VAL A 227 0.08 -2.76 13.08
C VAL A 227 0.68 -1.91 11.96
N ALA A 228 1.70 -2.40 11.26
CA ALA A 228 2.29 -1.69 10.12
C ALA A 228 1.27 -1.47 8.99
N ASN A 229 0.47 -2.49 8.66
CA ASN A 229 -0.58 -2.40 7.65
C ASN A 229 -1.67 -1.40 8.05
N LEU A 230 -2.08 -1.39 9.32
CA LEU A 230 -3.00 -0.40 9.87
C LEU A 230 -2.43 1.03 9.68
N MET A 231 -1.16 1.26 10.02
CA MET A 231 -0.54 2.57 9.86
C MET A 231 -0.54 3.03 8.39
N GLN A 232 -0.22 2.13 7.45
CA GLN A 232 -0.28 2.46 6.02
C GLN A 232 -1.71 2.74 5.55
N ALA A 233 -2.68 1.96 6.01
CA ALA A 233 -4.08 2.16 5.68
C ALA A 233 -4.63 3.49 6.21
N ILE A 234 -4.21 3.92 7.41
CA ILE A 234 -4.58 5.24 7.96
C ILE A 234 -4.05 6.37 7.07
N VAL A 235 -2.79 6.29 6.64
CA VAL A 235 -2.18 7.30 5.76
C VAL A 235 -2.87 7.33 4.38
N ALA A 236 -3.14 6.16 3.81
CA ALA A 236 -3.88 6.01 2.56
C ALA A 236 -5.30 6.60 2.68
N LEU A 237 -6.01 6.27 3.75
CA LEU A 237 -7.35 6.78 4.03
C LEU A 237 -7.34 8.31 4.14
N LYS A 238 -6.34 8.89 4.81
CA LYS A 238 -6.19 10.35 4.90
C LYS A 238 -6.05 11.00 3.52
N ARG A 239 -5.20 10.46 2.65
CA ARG A 239 -5.05 10.96 1.27
C ARG A 239 -6.34 10.86 0.46
N ILE A 240 -7.06 9.74 0.59
CA ILE A 240 -8.35 9.53 -0.06
C ILE A 240 -9.39 10.54 0.45
N MET A 241 -9.48 10.77 1.75
CA MET A 241 -10.39 11.76 2.32
C MET A 241 -10.05 13.19 1.90
N GLU A 242 -8.76 13.55 1.87
CA GLU A 242 -8.31 14.86 1.37
C GLU A 242 -8.75 15.07 -0.09
N PHE A 243 -8.58 14.06 -0.95
CA PHE A 243 -9.03 14.11 -2.34
C PHE A 243 -10.56 14.18 -2.48
N LEU A 244 -11.30 13.38 -1.72
CA LEU A 244 -12.76 13.39 -1.73
C LEU A 244 -13.36 14.69 -1.20
N ASN A 245 -12.61 15.45 -0.39
CA ASN A 245 -13.02 16.76 0.13
C ASN A 245 -12.60 17.95 -0.76
N MET A 246 -11.94 17.71 -1.90
CA MET A 246 -11.58 18.78 -2.83
C MET A 246 -12.82 19.41 -3.48
N GLU A 247 -12.68 20.66 -3.93
CA GLU A 247 -13.76 21.39 -4.58
C GLU A 247 -14.19 20.70 -5.89
N GLU A 248 -15.51 20.60 -6.06
CA GLU A 248 -16.14 20.05 -7.26
C GLU A 248 -16.62 21.21 -8.14
N LYS A 249 -16.68 20.96 -9.44
CA LYS A 249 -17.31 21.87 -10.39
C LYS A 249 -18.79 21.99 -10.04
N ASP A 250 -19.27 23.22 -9.85
CA ASP A 250 -20.69 23.47 -9.63
C ASP A 250 -21.50 23.12 -10.90
N PRO A 251 -22.37 22.09 -10.85
CA PRO A 251 -23.17 21.67 -12.00
C PRO A 251 -24.21 22.71 -12.45
N ASN A 252 -24.51 23.71 -11.62
CA ASN A 252 -25.46 24.77 -11.94
C ASN A 252 -24.82 26.00 -12.59
N THR A 253 -23.49 26.02 -12.72
CA THR A 253 -22.77 27.14 -13.37
C THR A 253 -23.22 27.35 -14.81
N VAL A 254 -23.56 26.25 -15.51
CA VAL A 254 -24.06 26.28 -16.88
C VAL A 254 -25.47 25.72 -16.88
N MET A 255 -26.42 26.49 -17.39
CA MET A 255 -27.77 26.01 -17.63
C MET A 255 -27.77 25.02 -18.80
N THR A 256 -28.07 23.77 -18.51
CA THR A 256 -28.20 22.68 -19.48
C THR A 256 -29.65 22.17 -19.48
N PRO A 257 -30.07 21.44 -20.52
CA PRO A 257 -31.41 20.85 -20.54
C PRO A 257 -31.80 20.06 -19.28
N ASP A 258 -30.81 19.49 -18.59
CA ASP A 258 -31.01 18.66 -17.39
C ASP A 258 -31.26 19.47 -16.11
N ASN A 259 -30.85 20.74 -16.04
CA ASN A 259 -31.00 21.58 -14.85
C ASN A 259 -31.92 22.80 -15.07
N MET A 260 -32.50 22.93 -16.26
CA MET A 260 -33.43 24.00 -16.61
C MET A 260 -34.88 23.59 -16.37
N THR A 261 -35.73 24.56 -16.05
CA THR A 261 -37.18 24.33 -16.02
C THR A 261 -37.75 24.17 -17.43
N THR A 262 -38.86 23.45 -17.57
CA THR A 262 -39.52 23.22 -18.88
C THR A 262 -39.91 24.54 -19.57
N GLU A 263 -40.28 25.57 -18.81
CA GLU A 263 -40.62 26.90 -19.33
C GLU A 263 -39.41 27.60 -19.95
N GLN A 264 -38.26 27.57 -19.27
CA GLN A 264 -37.01 28.13 -19.79
C GLN A 264 -36.59 27.39 -21.06
N LEU A 265 -36.65 26.05 -21.03
CA LEU A 265 -36.26 25.21 -22.16
C LEU A 265 -37.09 25.53 -23.41
N ASN A 266 -38.40 25.69 -23.25
CA ASN A 266 -39.31 26.09 -24.33
C ASN A 266 -38.98 27.51 -24.83
N ALA A 267 -38.69 28.47 -23.93
CA ALA A 267 -38.36 29.83 -24.33
C ALA A 267 -37.07 29.94 -25.18
N TYR A 268 -36.07 29.09 -24.94
CA TYR A 268 -34.86 29.02 -25.78
C TYR A 268 -35.10 28.21 -27.06
N ALA A 269 -35.87 27.13 -26.99
CA ALA A 269 -36.26 26.33 -28.15
C ALA A 269 -37.10 27.12 -29.17
N ASP A 270 -38.06 27.92 -28.70
CA ASP A 270 -38.91 28.79 -29.54
C ASP A 270 -38.08 29.86 -30.26
N LYS A 271 -36.98 30.30 -29.64
CA LYS A 271 -36.02 31.25 -30.22
C LYS A 271 -34.92 30.56 -31.06
N ASN A 272 -34.94 29.22 -31.11
CA ASN A 272 -33.98 28.38 -31.81
C ASN A 272 -32.53 28.62 -31.35
N ILE A 273 -32.32 28.87 -30.05
CA ILE A 273 -31.02 29.16 -29.43
C ILE A 273 -30.45 27.86 -28.82
N ASP A 274 -29.24 27.47 -29.23
CA ASP A 274 -28.55 26.29 -28.67
C ASP A 274 -27.46 26.69 -27.65
N VAL A 275 -26.82 27.86 -27.78
CA VAL A 275 -25.85 28.38 -26.78
C VAL A 275 -26.09 29.87 -26.57
N GLN A 276 -26.15 30.33 -25.32
CA GLN A 276 -26.22 31.75 -24.98
C GLN A 276 -25.35 32.06 -23.77
N ILE A 277 -24.55 33.12 -23.89
CA ILE A 277 -23.79 33.75 -22.82
C ILE A 277 -24.27 35.19 -22.75
N THR A 278 -24.74 35.63 -21.57
CA THR A 278 -25.18 37.01 -21.34
C THR A 278 -24.38 37.57 -20.18
N ASP A 279 -23.64 38.64 -20.44
CA ASP A 279 -22.79 39.33 -19.47
C ASP A 279 -21.84 38.41 -18.69
N GLY A 280 -21.29 37.39 -19.36
CA GLY A 280 -20.48 36.34 -18.75
C GLY A 280 -19.04 36.78 -18.51
N SER A 281 -18.54 36.57 -17.28
CA SER A 281 -17.13 36.79 -16.93
C SER A 281 -16.50 35.49 -16.42
N PHE A 282 -15.36 35.10 -17.01
CA PHE A 282 -14.75 33.78 -16.78
C PHE A 282 -13.27 33.88 -16.40
N ALA A 283 -12.86 33.11 -15.40
CA ALA A 283 -11.47 33.02 -14.93
C ALA A 283 -11.10 31.56 -14.64
N TRP A 284 -9.81 31.22 -14.71
CA TRP A 284 -9.30 29.90 -14.34
C TRP A 284 -9.12 29.70 -12.82
N ASP A 285 -9.07 30.78 -12.06
CA ASP A 285 -9.01 30.79 -10.59
C ASP A 285 -9.79 32.03 -10.10
N THR A 286 -10.51 31.90 -9.00
CA THR A 286 -11.32 32.97 -8.39
C THR A 286 -10.47 34.17 -7.95
N ASN A 287 -9.17 33.97 -7.73
CA ASN A 287 -8.24 35.04 -7.33
C ASN A 287 -7.55 35.74 -8.51
N LEU A 288 -7.76 35.29 -9.74
CA LEU A 288 -7.15 35.87 -10.93
C LEU A 288 -8.10 36.83 -11.64
N LYS A 289 -7.53 37.80 -12.35
CA LYS A 289 -8.31 38.66 -13.24
C LYS A 289 -9.04 37.78 -14.28
N PRO A 290 -10.33 38.02 -14.54
CA PRO A 290 -11.07 37.28 -15.55
C PRO A 290 -10.36 37.36 -16.92
N LEU A 291 -10.24 36.20 -17.58
CA LEU A 291 -9.73 36.09 -18.94
C LEU A 291 -10.72 36.71 -19.93
N PHE A 292 -12.00 36.56 -19.61
CA PHE A 292 -13.13 37.10 -20.36
C PHE A 292 -13.96 37.94 -19.42
N ASP A 293 -14.26 39.18 -19.83
CA ASP A 293 -14.99 40.16 -19.05
C ASP A 293 -16.18 40.65 -19.89
N HIS A 294 -17.39 40.56 -19.35
CA HIS A 294 -18.64 41.00 -19.98
C HIS A 294 -18.91 40.43 -21.40
N ILE A 295 -18.68 39.12 -21.61
CA ILE A 295 -18.95 38.48 -22.90
C ILE A 295 -20.44 38.27 -23.13
N ASN A 296 -20.89 38.58 -24.35
CA ASN A 296 -22.22 38.28 -24.84
C ASN A 296 -22.10 37.48 -26.15
N LEU A 297 -22.66 36.26 -26.16
CA LEU A 297 -22.65 35.36 -27.31
C LEU A 297 -24.02 34.68 -27.43
N THR A 298 -24.55 34.56 -28.64
CA THR A 298 -25.76 33.79 -28.90
C THR A 298 -25.57 33.01 -30.18
N VAL A 299 -25.77 31.69 -30.11
CA VAL A 299 -25.61 30.75 -31.22
C VAL A 299 -26.96 30.09 -31.48
N LYS A 300 -27.44 30.21 -32.71
CA LYS A 300 -28.70 29.59 -33.11
C LYS A 300 -28.47 28.23 -33.74
N ARG A 301 -29.52 27.41 -33.72
CA ARG A 301 -29.50 26.08 -34.30
C ARG A 301 -29.23 26.15 -35.81
N GLY A 302 -28.21 25.40 -36.24
CA GLY A 302 -27.80 25.30 -37.65
C GLY A 302 -26.82 26.39 -38.11
N GLU A 303 -26.36 27.28 -37.23
CA GLU A 303 -25.32 28.26 -37.56
C GLU A 303 -23.92 27.60 -37.57
N PHE A 304 -23.12 27.93 -38.60
CA PHE A 304 -21.70 27.56 -38.66
C PHE A 304 -20.87 28.76 -38.19
N ILE A 305 -20.23 28.62 -37.03
CA ILE A 305 -19.46 29.69 -36.39
C ILE A 305 -17.96 29.40 -36.47
N VAL A 306 -17.19 30.43 -36.83
CA VAL A 306 -15.72 30.39 -36.84
C VAL A 306 -15.20 31.37 -35.80
N ILE A 307 -14.47 30.87 -34.81
CA ILE A 307 -13.77 31.68 -33.79
C ILE A 307 -12.34 31.91 -34.25
N HIS A 308 -11.93 33.17 -34.41
CA HIS A 308 -10.57 33.55 -34.85
C HIS A 308 -9.96 34.60 -33.91
N GLY A 309 -8.63 34.75 -33.95
CA GLY A 309 -7.87 35.63 -33.05
C GLY A 309 -6.40 35.22 -32.97
N SER A 310 -5.56 36.06 -32.39
CA SER A 310 -4.11 35.85 -32.24
C SER A 310 -3.78 34.73 -31.23
N VAL A 311 -2.56 34.19 -31.29
CA VAL A 311 -2.08 33.17 -30.34
C VAL A 311 -2.15 33.72 -28.91
N GLY A 312 -2.79 32.98 -28.00
CA GLY A 312 -2.91 33.37 -26.58
C GLY A 312 -4.14 34.21 -26.22
N GLU A 313 -5.00 34.60 -27.15
CA GLU A 313 -6.21 35.41 -26.88
C GLU A 313 -7.39 34.63 -26.27
N GLY A 314 -7.14 33.45 -25.68
CA GLY A 314 -8.19 32.70 -24.98
C GLY A 314 -9.11 31.84 -25.86
N LYS A 315 -8.89 31.74 -27.18
CA LYS A 315 -9.74 30.94 -28.10
C LYS A 315 -10.06 29.51 -27.66
N SER A 316 -9.13 28.82 -26.99
CA SER A 316 -9.33 27.46 -26.47
C SER A 316 -9.98 27.42 -25.08
N SER A 317 -10.06 28.56 -24.40
CA SER A 317 -10.73 28.73 -23.11
C SER A 317 -12.21 29.11 -23.27
N LEU A 318 -12.57 29.74 -24.40
CA LEU A 318 -13.96 29.97 -24.83
C LEU A 318 -14.55 28.66 -25.40
#